data_AF-A0A930ARZ9-F1
#
_entry.id   AF-A0A930ARZ9-F1
#
_cell.length_a   1.000
_cell.length_b   1.000
_cell.length_c   1.000
_cell.angle_alpha   90.00
_cell.angle_beta   90.00
_cell.angle_gamma   90.00
#
_symmetry.space_group_name_H-M   'P 1'
#
loop_
_entity.id
_entity.type
_entity.pdbx_description
1 polymer ?
#
loop_
_entity_poly.entity_id
_entity_poly.type
_entity_poly.pdbx_seq_one_letter_code
_entity_poly.pdbx_strand_id
1 'polypeptide(L)'
;MSGVPELADYKYGFHEDVTPVYETGMGLSEEVVRTISQVKNEPQWMLDFRLKSLKAFENMPMQTWGADLSDIDFDAITYFKRASDKPARSWDDVPEKIKDTFEKIGIPEAERAYLAGASAQFESEVVYHNMKEEFDKLGIIFTDTDSALKEYPELFKKYFAKLVPPTDNKLAALNS
;
A
#
# COMPACT_ATOMS: atom_id res chain seq x y z
N MET A 1 3.45 15.07 40.64
CA MET A 1 4.07 14.16 39.65
C MET A 1 2.95 13.59 38.81
N SER A 2 2.85 14.05 37.56
CA SER A 2 1.81 13.67 36.60
C SER A 2 2.00 12.21 36.21
N GLY A 3 1.06 11.35 36.61
CA GLY A 3 0.96 9.98 36.10
C GLY A 3 0.56 10.02 34.64
N VAL A 4 1.55 10.11 33.75
CA VAL A 4 1.38 9.72 32.36
C VAL A 4 1.10 8.22 32.39
N PRO A 5 -0.01 7.73 31.81
CA PRO A 5 -0.23 6.30 31.67
C PRO A 5 0.93 5.75 30.83
N GLU A 6 1.71 4.80 31.35
CA GLU A 6 2.57 3.98 30.50
C GLU A 6 1.69 3.42 29.39
N LEU A 7 2.03 3.75 28.14
CA LEU A 7 1.45 3.11 26.97
C LEU A 7 1.71 1.62 27.16
N ALA A 8 0.68 0.88 27.58
CA ALA A 8 0.75 -0.57 27.65
C ALA A 8 1.34 -1.07 26.33
N ASP A 9 2.38 -1.91 26.40
CA ASP A 9 3.05 -2.45 25.22
C ASP A 9 2.01 -2.81 24.18
N TYR A 10 2.08 -2.15 23.02
CA TYR A 10 1.09 -2.27 21.97
C TYR A 10 0.99 -3.76 21.62
N LYS A 11 -0.14 -4.37 21.99
CA LYS A 11 -0.34 -5.83 21.93
C LYS A 11 -0.21 -6.42 20.52
N TYR A 12 -0.15 -5.56 19.50
CA TYR A 12 -0.01 -5.92 18.09
C TYR A 12 1.29 -5.38 17.47
N GLY A 13 2.28 -4.97 18.29
CA GLY A 13 3.59 -4.47 17.85
C GLY A 13 4.56 -5.58 17.44
N PHE A 14 4.04 -6.68 16.91
CA PHE A 14 4.86 -7.78 16.41
C PHE A 14 5.53 -7.33 15.10
N HIS A 15 6.84 -7.44 15.04
CA HIS A 15 7.61 -7.22 13.81
C HIS A 15 8.12 -8.56 13.31
N GLU A 16 7.79 -8.91 12.08
CA GLU A 16 8.33 -10.08 11.39
C GLU A 16 9.50 -9.62 10.52
N ASP A 17 10.69 -10.18 10.75
CA ASP A 17 11.85 -9.98 9.88
C ASP A 17 11.64 -10.76 8.58
N VAL A 18 10.86 -10.19 7.67
CA VAL A 18 10.80 -10.61 6.27
C VAL A 18 11.90 -9.85 5.54
N THR A 19 12.92 -10.55 5.07
CA THR A 19 13.96 -9.96 4.22
C THR A 19 13.29 -9.49 2.92
N PRO A 20 13.24 -8.18 2.63
CA PRO A 20 12.65 -7.71 1.39
C PRO A 20 13.50 -8.18 0.21
N VAL A 21 12.84 -8.61 -0.86
CA VAL A 21 13.48 -8.93 -2.14
C VAL A 21 13.98 -7.64 -2.82
N TYR A 22 13.28 -6.54 -2.56
CA TYR A 22 13.65 -5.22 -3.05
C TYR A 22 13.16 -4.11 -2.11
N GLU A 23 13.96 -3.08 -1.90
CA GLU A 23 13.56 -1.85 -1.21
C GLU A 23 14.22 -0.62 -1.87
N THR A 24 13.56 0.53 -1.81
CA THR A 24 14.07 1.78 -2.38
C THR A 24 15.06 2.52 -1.48
N GLY A 25 15.33 1.99 -0.29
CA GLY A 25 16.04 2.71 0.78
C GLY A 25 15.14 3.70 1.51
N MET A 26 15.75 4.46 2.43
CA MET A 26 15.06 5.45 3.26
C MET A 26 14.93 6.79 2.54
N GLY A 27 13.81 7.45 2.77
CA GLY A 27 13.54 8.81 2.33
C GLY A 27 12.73 8.93 1.05
N LEU A 28 12.19 10.13 0.85
CA LEU A 28 11.33 10.45 -0.28
C LEU A 28 12.09 11.33 -1.25
N SER A 29 12.25 10.86 -2.49
CA SER A 29 12.89 11.64 -3.55
C SER A 29 12.29 11.35 -4.91
N GLU A 30 12.57 12.22 -5.88
CA GLU A 30 12.20 12.00 -7.27
C GLU A 30 12.79 10.68 -7.81
N GLU A 31 14.01 10.33 -7.41
CA GLU A 31 14.65 9.06 -7.78
C GLU A 31 13.88 7.86 -7.23
N VAL A 32 13.44 7.92 -5.97
CA VAL A 32 12.61 6.87 -5.36
C VAL A 32 11.30 6.72 -6.13
N VAL A 33 10.60 7.82 -6.43
CA VAL A 33 9.34 7.78 -7.20
C VAL A 33 9.54 7.17 -8.59
N ARG A 34 10.59 7.58 -9.31
CA ARG A 34 10.93 7.02 -10.63
C ARG A 34 11.23 5.52 -10.55
N THR A 35 11.97 5.13 -9.51
CA THR A 35 12.34 3.75 -9.26
C THR A 35 11.11 2.89 -8.99
N ILE A 36 10.20 3.33 -8.12
CA ILE A 36 8.92 2.64 -7.84
C ILE A 36 8.12 2.47 -9.13
N SER A 37 7.97 3.54 -9.91
CA SER A 37 7.21 3.52 -11.16
C SER A 37 7.80 2.55 -12.19
N GLN A 38 9.14 2.50 -12.29
CA GLN A 38 9.85 1.56 -13.15
C GLN A 38 9.68 0.11 -12.68
N VAL A 39 9.84 -0.14 -11.38
CA VAL A 39 9.72 -1.48 -10.75
C VAL A 39 8.28 -2.01 -10.85
N LYS A 40 7.28 -1.13 -10.84
CA LYS A 40 5.88 -1.47 -11.07
C LYS A 40 5.50 -1.51 -12.56
N ASN A 41 6.39 -1.08 -13.45
CA ASN A 41 6.18 -0.99 -14.90
C ASN A 41 4.92 -0.17 -15.25
N GLU A 42 4.85 1.05 -14.70
CA GLU A 42 3.73 1.96 -14.89
C GLU A 42 3.83 2.75 -16.21
N PRO A 43 2.69 3.16 -16.81
CA PRO A 43 2.70 4.05 -17.96
C PRO A 43 3.20 5.45 -17.59
N GLN A 44 3.79 6.16 -18.56
CA GLN A 44 4.39 7.49 -18.36
C GLN A 44 3.44 8.50 -17.67
N TRP A 45 2.15 8.47 -17.98
CA TRP A 45 1.19 9.40 -17.37
C TRP A 45 1.04 9.20 -15.86
N MET A 46 1.22 7.98 -15.37
CA MET A 46 1.19 7.67 -13.94
C MET A 46 2.45 8.19 -13.27
N LEU A 47 3.62 7.99 -13.88
CA LEU A 47 4.86 8.59 -13.40
C LEU A 47 4.76 10.12 -13.31
N ASP A 48 4.24 10.76 -14.36
CA ASP A 48 4.05 12.22 -14.37
C ASP A 48 3.06 12.69 -13.29
N PHE A 49 2.04 11.88 -13.00
CA PHE A 49 1.11 12.13 -11.90
C PHE A 49 1.83 12.07 -10.55
N ARG A 50 2.58 10.99 -10.28
CA ARG A 50 3.34 10.81 -9.03
C ARG A 50 4.37 11.91 -8.81
N LEU A 51 5.09 12.32 -9.84
CA LEU A 51 6.07 13.42 -9.75
C LEU A 51 5.39 14.77 -9.42
N LYS A 52 4.20 15.03 -9.97
CA LYS A 52 3.41 16.21 -9.60
C LYS A 52 2.92 16.14 -8.16
N SER A 53 2.53 14.96 -7.69
CA SER A 53 2.13 14.72 -6.31
C SER A 53 3.28 14.93 -5.33
N LEU A 54 4.48 14.43 -5.64
CA LEU A 54 5.70 14.69 -4.84
C LEU A 54 5.95 16.20 -4.72
N LYS A 55 5.89 16.93 -5.83
CA LYS A 55 6.04 18.38 -5.81
C LYS A 55 4.95 19.06 -4.98
N ALA A 56 3.70 18.57 -5.03
CA ALA A 56 2.63 19.09 -4.19
C ALA A 56 2.92 18.84 -2.70
N PHE A 57 3.38 17.63 -2.35
CA PHE A 57 3.78 17.26 -1.00
C PHE A 57 4.86 18.19 -0.43
N GLU A 58 5.92 18.46 -1.20
CA GLU A 58 7.03 19.34 -0.81
C GLU A 58 6.56 20.78 -0.56
N ASN A 59 5.59 21.27 -1.36
CA ASN A 59 5.10 22.65 -1.28
C ASN A 59 3.98 22.84 -0.24
N MET A 60 3.35 21.77 0.25
CA MET A 60 2.27 21.86 1.23
C MET A 60 2.81 21.85 2.67
N PRO A 61 2.33 22.75 3.55
CA PRO A 61 2.63 22.67 4.96
C PRO A 61 1.94 21.45 5.60
N MET A 62 2.48 20.97 6.71
CA MET A 62 1.79 19.98 7.53
C MET A 62 0.51 20.58 8.11
N GLN A 63 -0.55 19.78 8.20
CA GLN A 63 -1.81 20.17 8.82
C GLN A 63 -1.58 20.46 10.30
N THR A 64 -2.16 21.54 10.81
CA THR A 64 -2.02 21.99 12.21
C THR A 64 -3.21 21.60 13.09
N TRP A 65 -4.19 20.91 12.51
CA TRP A 65 -5.40 20.46 13.18
C TRP A 65 -5.38 18.94 13.31
N GLY A 66 -5.98 18.41 14.39
CA GLY A 66 -6.01 16.97 14.67
C GLY A 66 -4.87 16.52 15.57
N ALA A 67 -4.33 15.34 15.29
CA ALA A 67 -3.17 14.80 16.01
C ALA A 67 -1.91 15.62 15.69
N ASP A 68 -0.98 15.67 16.63
CA ASP A 68 0.33 16.26 16.36
C ASP A 68 1.13 15.33 15.45
N LEU A 69 1.59 15.87 14.33
CA LEU A 69 2.35 15.16 13.29
C LEU A 69 3.76 15.73 13.15
N SER A 70 4.20 16.60 14.07
CA SER A 70 5.54 17.22 14.01
C SER A 70 6.68 16.22 14.10
N ASP A 71 6.43 15.09 14.75
CA ASP A 71 7.45 14.06 15.02
C ASP A 71 7.65 13.09 13.84
N ILE A 72 6.85 13.23 12.76
CA ILE A 72 6.99 12.39 11.58
C ILE A 72 8.21 12.83 10.78
N ASP A 73 9.23 11.99 10.80
CA ASP A 73 10.38 12.10 9.90
C ASP A 73 10.11 11.31 8.61
N PHE A 74 9.71 12.02 7.55
CA PHE A 74 9.46 11.44 6.24
C PHE A 74 10.72 10.89 5.58
N ASP A 75 11.91 11.36 5.97
CA ASP A 75 13.18 10.89 5.43
C ASP A 75 13.62 9.58 6.09
N ALA A 76 13.07 9.26 7.26
CA ALA A 76 13.32 8.01 7.96
C ALA A 76 12.44 6.83 7.49
N ILE A 77 11.58 7.04 6.49
CA ILE A 77 10.62 6.02 6.02
C ILE A 77 11.15 5.31 4.77
N THR A 78 11.02 3.99 4.71
CA THR A 78 11.18 3.22 3.47
C THR A 78 9.85 3.13 2.74
N TYR A 79 9.71 3.86 1.62
CA TYR A 79 8.43 4.00 0.92
C TYR A 79 8.03 2.81 0.06
N PHE A 80 8.99 1.98 -0.36
CA PHE A 80 8.69 0.80 -1.14
C PHE A 80 9.51 -0.39 -0.67
N LYS A 81 8.79 -1.43 -0.28
CA LYS A 81 9.34 -2.76 0.04
C LYS A 81 8.54 -3.81 -0.71
N ARG A 82 9.25 -4.72 -1.35
CA ARG A 82 8.69 -5.89 -2.03
C ARG A 82 9.13 -7.15 -1.28
N ALA A 83 8.18 -7.85 -0.70
CA ALA A 83 8.43 -9.10 0.03
C ALA A 83 8.50 -10.33 -0.90
N SER A 84 7.97 -10.25 -2.13
CA SER A 84 7.96 -11.34 -3.11
C SER A 84 7.87 -10.83 -4.54
N ASP A 85 8.45 -11.55 -5.50
CA ASP A 85 8.43 -11.15 -6.92
C ASP A 85 7.07 -11.25 -7.61
N LYS A 86 6.13 -12.03 -7.06
CA LYS A 86 4.79 -12.24 -7.63
C LYS A 86 3.74 -12.35 -6.53
N PRO A 87 2.53 -11.81 -6.74
CA PRO A 87 1.37 -12.12 -5.90
C PRO A 87 1.11 -13.62 -5.89
N ALA A 88 0.90 -14.21 -4.71
CA ALA A 88 0.44 -15.58 -4.58
C ALA A 88 -1.01 -15.70 -5.08
N ARG A 89 -1.28 -16.75 -5.84
CA ARG A 89 -2.59 -17.02 -6.46
C ARG A 89 -3.44 -17.97 -5.63
N SER A 90 -2.83 -18.66 -4.68
CA SER A 90 -3.49 -19.54 -3.73
C SER A 90 -2.97 -19.26 -2.32
N TRP A 91 -3.76 -19.60 -1.31
CA TRP A 91 -3.35 -19.41 0.08
C TRP A 91 -2.10 -20.25 0.36
N ASP A 92 -2.01 -21.43 -0.25
CA ASP A 92 -0.86 -22.32 -0.11
C ASP A 92 0.44 -21.68 -0.60
N ASP A 93 0.37 -20.84 -1.64
CA ASP A 93 1.53 -20.14 -2.21
C ASP A 93 2.00 -18.94 -1.37
N VAL A 94 1.23 -18.51 -0.36
CA VAL A 94 1.63 -17.41 0.53
C VAL A 94 2.76 -17.89 1.45
N PRO A 95 3.87 -17.14 1.58
CA PRO A 95 4.95 -17.47 2.51
C PRO A 95 4.46 -17.68 3.95
N GLU A 96 5.04 -18.66 4.65
CA GLU A 96 4.60 -19.10 5.99
C GLU A 96 4.61 -17.95 7.01
N LYS A 97 5.65 -17.12 7.03
CA LYS A 97 5.73 -15.92 7.88
C LYS A 97 4.55 -14.94 7.70
N ILE A 98 4.05 -14.82 6.48
CA ILE A 98 2.90 -13.95 6.16
C ILE A 98 1.61 -14.60 6.66
N LYS A 99 1.47 -15.93 6.54
CA LYS A 99 0.34 -16.69 7.13
C LYS A 99 0.31 -16.54 8.64
N ASP A 100 1.45 -16.65 9.31
CA ASP A 100 1.60 -16.48 10.75
C ASP A 100 1.18 -15.07 11.19
N THR A 101 1.49 -14.05 10.39
CA THR A 101 1.06 -12.67 10.63
C THR A 101 -0.46 -12.54 10.55
N PHE A 102 -1.09 -13.15 9.54
CA PHE A 102 -2.55 -13.14 9.41
C PHE A 102 -3.26 -13.89 10.54
N GLU A 103 -2.67 -14.99 11.04
CA GLU A 103 -3.13 -15.69 12.24
C GLU A 103 -3.08 -14.81 13.48
N LYS A 104 -1.97 -14.10 13.70
CA LYS A 104 -1.77 -13.20 14.84
C LYS A 104 -2.72 -12.00 14.81
N ILE A 105 -3.04 -11.48 13.62
CA ILE A 105 -4.03 -10.40 13.43
C ILE A 105 -5.47 -10.90 13.67
N GLY A 106 -5.67 -12.21 13.75
CA GLY A 106 -6.95 -12.81 14.11
C GLY A 106 -7.93 -12.90 12.95
N ILE A 107 -7.43 -12.97 11.70
CA ILE A 107 -8.30 -13.25 10.55
C ILE A 107 -8.90 -14.64 10.75
N PRO A 108 -10.23 -14.75 10.99
CA PRO A 108 -10.86 -16.01 11.35
C PRO A 108 -10.62 -17.07 10.28
N GLU A 109 -10.40 -18.31 10.69
CA GLU A 109 -10.19 -19.45 9.78
C GLU A 109 -11.35 -19.62 8.78
N ALA A 110 -12.57 -19.23 9.18
CA ALA A 110 -13.76 -19.19 8.33
C ALA A 110 -13.71 -18.09 7.24
N GLU A 111 -13.01 -16.99 7.51
CA GLU A 111 -12.76 -15.97 6.49
C GLU A 111 -11.72 -16.44 5.49
N ARG A 112 -10.81 -17.39 5.77
CA ARG A 112 -9.85 -17.90 4.77
C ARG A 112 -10.52 -18.48 3.52
N ALA A 113 -11.67 -19.14 3.68
CA ALA A 113 -12.47 -19.66 2.58
C ALA A 113 -13.22 -18.54 1.80
N TYR A 114 -13.49 -17.40 2.43
CA TYR A 114 -14.09 -16.20 1.84
C TYR A 114 -13.05 -15.20 1.29
N LEU A 115 -11.84 -15.22 1.85
CA LEU A 115 -10.66 -14.52 1.40
C LEU A 115 -10.25 -14.99 0.02
N ALA A 116 -10.78 -16.12 -0.47
CA ALA A 116 -10.83 -16.49 -1.89
C ALA A 116 -11.47 -15.42 -2.82
N GLY A 117 -11.95 -14.30 -2.26
CA GLY A 117 -12.39 -13.08 -2.94
C GLY A 117 -11.78 -11.80 -2.34
N ALA A 118 -10.67 -11.87 -1.59
CA ALA A 118 -10.05 -10.74 -0.92
C ALA A 118 -8.63 -10.51 -1.45
N SER A 119 -8.21 -9.24 -1.48
CA SER A 119 -6.82 -8.86 -1.72
C SER A 119 -6.17 -8.49 -0.39
N ALA A 120 -5.09 -9.18 -0.04
CA ALA A 120 -4.32 -8.84 1.15
C ALA A 120 -3.04 -8.09 0.74
N GLN A 121 -2.87 -6.89 1.24
CA GLN A 121 -1.67 -6.09 1.04
C GLN A 121 -0.70 -6.33 2.19
N PHE A 122 0.53 -6.70 1.86
CA PHE A 122 1.64 -6.78 2.82
C PHE A 122 2.74 -5.89 2.28
N GLU A 123 3.23 -4.96 3.11
CA GLU A 123 4.12 -3.89 2.66
C GLU A 123 3.50 -3.11 1.47
N SER A 124 4.25 -2.93 0.39
CA SER A 124 3.85 -2.11 -0.76
C SER A 124 3.13 -2.88 -1.87
N GLU A 125 2.87 -4.18 -1.69
CA GLU A 125 2.27 -5.03 -2.73
C GLU A 125 1.16 -5.96 -2.23
N VAL A 126 0.29 -6.36 -3.15
CA VAL A 126 -0.75 -7.36 -2.90
C VAL A 126 -0.13 -8.75 -2.96
N VAL A 127 -0.20 -9.48 -1.85
CA VAL A 127 0.40 -10.81 -1.72
C VAL A 127 -0.59 -11.90 -2.09
N TYR A 128 -1.89 -11.63 -2.08
CA TYR A 128 -2.91 -12.61 -2.41
C TYR A 128 -4.02 -12.00 -3.24
N HIS A 129 -4.39 -12.67 -4.33
CA HIS A 129 -5.55 -12.32 -5.15
C HIS A 129 -6.25 -13.58 -5.64
N ASN A 130 -7.52 -13.75 -5.29
CA ASN A 130 -8.38 -14.79 -5.82
C ASN A 130 -9.72 -14.14 -6.17
N MET A 131 -10.15 -14.31 -7.41
CA MET A 131 -11.41 -13.77 -7.92
C MET A 131 -12.33 -14.96 -8.21
N LYS A 132 -13.56 -14.91 -7.70
CA LYS A 132 -14.54 -15.95 -8.01
C LYS A 132 -15.05 -15.76 -9.44
N GLU A 133 -15.04 -16.83 -10.24
CA GLU A 133 -15.59 -16.85 -11.62
C GLU A 133 -17.04 -16.34 -11.71
N GLU A 134 -17.80 -16.42 -10.60
CA GLU A 134 -19.17 -15.89 -10.51
C GLU A 134 -19.23 -14.36 -10.64
N PHE A 135 -18.22 -13.64 -10.14
CA PHE A 135 -18.14 -12.18 -10.24
C PHE A 135 -17.79 -11.73 -11.66
N ASP A 136 -16.91 -12.46 -12.34
CA ASP A 136 -16.60 -12.23 -13.75
C ASP A 136 -17.83 -12.36 -14.63
N LYS A 137 -18.67 -13.37 -14.39
CA LYS A 137 -19.94 -13.58 -15.12
C LYS A 137 -20.93 -12.42 -14.92
N LEU A 138 -20.81 -11.66 -13.84
CA LEU A 138 -21.61 -10.47 -13.55
C LEU A 138 -20.97 -9.18 -14.08
N GLY A 139 -19.78 -9.25 -14.67
CA GLY A 139 -19.02 -8.08 -15.15
C GLY A 139 -18.37 -7.27 -14.04
N ILE A 140 -18.15 -7.87 -12.86
CA ILE A 140 -17.51 -7.20 -11.72
C ILE A 140 -15.99 -7.31 -11.88
N ILE A 141 -15.31 -6.16 -11.93
CA ILE A 141 -13.84 -6.09 -11.92
C ILE A 141 -13.39 -5.88 -10.48
N PHE A 142 -12.81 -6.93 -9.88
CA PHE A 142 -12.23 -6.87 -8.54
C PHE A 142 -10.74 -7.23 -8.59
N THR A 143 -9.85 -6.26 -8.68
CA THR A 143 -8.41 -6.48 -8.82
C THR A 143 -7.62 -5.42 -8.07
N ASP A 144 -6.32 -5.66 -7.82
CA ASP A 144 -5.43 -4.66 -7.24
C ASP A 144 -5.16 -3.47 -8.17
N THR A 145 -4.68 -2.37 -7.60
CA THR A 145 -4.45 -1.11 -8.30
C THR A 145 -3.41 -1.23 -9.42
N ASP A 146 -2.35 -2.02 -9.24
CA ASP A 146 -1.27 -2.15 -10.21
C ASP A 146 -1.74 -2.94 -11.45
N SER A 147 -2.53 -3.99 -11.23
CA SER A 147 -3.20 -4.76 -12.29
C SER A 147 -4.30 -3.94 -12.96
N ALA A 148 -5.12 -3.20 -12.20
CA ALA A 148 -6.18 -2.35 -12.74
C ALA A 148 -5.63 -1.27 -13.69
N LEU A 149 -4.49 -0.67 -13.35
CA LEU A 149 -3.80 0.32 -14.17
C LEU A 149 -3.34 -0.24 -15.52
N LYS A 150 -2.96 -1.52 -15.56
CA LYS A 150 -2.45 -2.20 -16.77
C LYS A 150 -3.56 -2.78 -17.63
N GLU A 151 -4.52 -3.47 -17.01
CA GLU A 151 -5.57 -4.22 -17.70
C GLU A 151 -6.77 -3.34 -18.08
N TYR A 152 -7.08 -2.32 -17.29
CA TYR A 152 -8.23 -1.43 -17.47
C TYR A 152 -7.83 0.07 -17.51
N PRO A 153 -6.84 0.47 -18.34
CA PRO A 153 -6.24 1.81 -18.27
C PRO A 153 -7.24 2.95 -18.50
N GLU A 154 -8.21 2.76 -19.39
CA GLU A 154 -9.23 3.77 -19.69
C GLU A 154 -10.18 4.01 -18.51
N LEU A 155 -10.62 2.93 -17.86
CA LEU A 155 -11.49 3.00 -16.69
C LEU A 155 -10.72 3.58 -15.50
N PHE A 156 -9.50 3.09 -15.29
CA PHE A 156 -8.63 3.54 -14.21
C PHE A 156 -8.38 5.04 -14.31
N LYS A 157 -7.87 5.51 -15.45
CA LYS A 157 -7.54 6.92 -15.68
C LYS A 157 -8.75 7.85 -15.58
N LYS A 158 -9.95 7.37 -15.90
CA LYS A 158 -11.20 8.14 -15.80
C LYS A 158 -11.57 8.48 -14.35
N TYR A 159 -11.24 7.61 -13.39
CA TYR A 159 -11.69 7.73 -12.00
C TYR A 159 -10.56 7.97 -11.00
N PHE A 160 -9.32 7.61 -11.34
CA PHE A 160 -8.17 7.73 -10.46
C PHE A 160 -7.94 9.19 -10.02
N ALA A 161 -7.75 9.38 -8.70
CA ALA A 161 -7.54 10.67 -8.04
C ALA A 161 -8.60 11.76 -8.33
N LYS A 162 -9.80 11.37 -8.79
CA LYS A 162 -10.87 12.33 -9.13
C LYS A 162 -11.60 12.88 -7.89
N LEU A 163 -11.83 12.01 -6.91
CA LEU A 163 -12.53 12.39 -5.67
C LEU A 163 -11.56 12.97 -4.64
N VAL A 164 -10.39 12.35 -4.49
CA VAL A 164 -9.31 12.81 -3.62
C VAL A 164 -8.11 13.14 -4.52
N PRO A 165 -7.94 14.41 -4.94
CA PRO A 165 -6.78 14.82 -5.71
C PRO A 165 -5.54 14.88 -4.81
N PRO A 166 -4.31 14.79 -5.38
CA PRO A 166 -3.08 14.95 -4.61
C PRO A 166 -2.97 16.32 -3.94
N THR A 167 -3.72 17.31 -4.42
CA THR A 167 -3.76 18.65 -3.84
C THR A 167 -4.75 18.80 -2.68
N ASP A 168 -5.44 17.73 -2.28
CA ASP A 168 -6.41 17.80 -1.18
C ASP A 168 -5.72 18.17 0.15
N ASN A 169 -4.62 17.48 0.47
CA ASN A 169 -3.80 17.75 1.63
C ASN A 169 -2.40 17.10 1.49
N LYS A 170 -1.47 17.42 2.39
CA LYS A 170 -0.07 16.95 2.32
C LYS A 170 0.02 15.41 2.29
N LEU A 171 -0.79 14.70 3.07
CA LEU A 171 -0.73 13.23 3.13
C LEU A 171 -1.43 12.57 1.93
N ALA A 172 -2.43 13.23 1.34
CA ALA A 172 -3.00 12.80 0.06
C ALA A 172 -1.95 12.92 -1.07
N ALA A 173 -1.15 13.99 -1.06
CA ALA A 173 -0.03 14.15 -1.98
C ALA A 173 1.02 13.05 -1.79
N LEU A 174 1.32 12.67 -0.54
CA LEU A 174 2.26 11.60 -0.22
C LEU A 174 1.76 10.21 -0.66
N ASN A 175 0.45 9.97 -0.54
CA ASN A 175 -0.17 8.70 -0.95
C ASN A 175 -0.20 8.50 -2.48
N SER A 176 -0.23 9.61 -3.23
CA SER A 176 -0.47 9.65 -4.68
C SER A 176 0.79 9.40 -5.51
#